data_AF-A0A377W044-F1
#
_entry.id   AF-A0A377W044-F1
#
_cell.length_a   1.000
_cell.length_b   1.000
_cell.length_c   1.000
_cell.angle_alpha   90.00
_cell.angle_beta   90.00
_cell.angle_gamma   90.00
#
_symmetry.space_group_name_H-M   'P 1'
#
loop_
_entity.id
_entity.type
_entity.pdbx_description
1 polymer ?
#
loop_
_entity_poly.entity_id
_entity_poly.type
_entity_poly.pdbx_seq_one_letter_code
_entity_poly.pdbx_strand_id
1 'polypeptide(L)' 'MQDQVAEPLEKRLQELKWYDRTETYTRPGIALITLSLQDQTPPSEVPEQFYQARKKARG' A
#
# COMPACT_ATOMS: atom_id res chain seq x y z
N MET A 1 12.45 5.40 10.22
CA MET A 1 11.22 5.56 9.41
C MET A 1 11.01 4.37 8.49
N GLN A 2 12.04 3.91 7.76
CA GLN A 2 11.97 2.68 6.94
C GLN A 2 11.46 1.47 7.75
N ASP A 3 12.26 0.99 8.71
CA ASP A 3 11.97 -0.27 9.42
C ASP A 3 10.76 -0.17 10.38
N GLN A 4 10.50 1.02 10.92
CA GLN A 4 9.47 1.24 11.94
C GLN A 4 8.10 1.65 11.39
N VAL A 5 8.04 2.18 10.17
CA VAL A 5 6.80 2.73 9.58
C VAL A 5 6.55 2.19 8.19
N ALA A 6 7.53 2.30 7.30
CA ALA A 6 7.35 1.90 5.91
C ALA A 6 7.26 0.38 5.76
N GLU A 7 8.23 -0.38 6.29
CA GLU A 7 8.24 -1.84 6.18
C GLU A 7 6.98 -2.51 6.80
N PRO A 8 6.50 -2.11 8.00
CA PRO A 8 5.24 -2.65 8.53
C PRO A 8 4.03 -2.32 7.65
N LEU A 9 3.98 -1.12 7.07
CA LEU A 9 2.89 -0.71 6.20
C LEU A 9 2.92 -1.47 4.87
N GLU A 10 4.09 -1.63 4.25
CA GLU A 10 4.30 -2.45 3.04
C GLU A 10 3.78 -3.88 3.25
N LYS A 11 4.18 -4.53 4.36
CA LYS A 11 3.71 -5.89 4.71
C LYS A 11 2.19 -5.96 4.84
N ARG A 12 1.55 -4.95 5.42
CA ARG A 12 0.09 -4.92 5.55
C ARG A 12 -0.61 -4.68 4.22
N LEU A 13 -0.01 -3.90 3.32
CA LEU A 13 -0.52 -3.66 1.97
C LEU A 13 -0.44 -4.92 1.09
N GLN A 14 0.52 -5.82 1.34
CA GLN A 14 0.61 -7.12 0.66
C GLN A 14 -0.62 -8.02 0.88
N GLU A 15 -1.40 -7.78 1.94
CA GLU A 15 -2.64 -8.53 2.22
C GLU A 15 -3.84 -8.07 1.35
N LEU A 16 -3.68 -7.04 0.52
CA LEU A 16 -4.75 -6.62 -0.39
C LEU A 16 -4.98 -7.69 -1.45
N LYS A 17 -6.25 -8.00 -1.72
CA LYS A 17 -6.67 -9.06 -2.66
C LYS A 17 -5.99 -8.94 -4.03
N TRP A 18 -5.85 -7.71 -4.51
CA TRP A 18 -5.28 -7.41 -5.82
C TRP A 18 -3.91 -6.75 -5.75
N TYR A 19 -3.15 -7.00 -4.69
CA TYR A 19 -1.79 -6.49 -4.58
C TYR A 19 -0.92 -7.00 -5.74
N ASP A 20 -0.21 -6.08 -6.39
CA ASP A 20 0.90 -6.40 -7.29
C ASP A 20 2.24 -6.11 -6.58
N ARG A 21 2.49 -4.83 -6.31
CA ARG A 21 3.71 -4.40 -5.64
C ARG A 21 3.56 -3.05 -4.94
N THR A 22 4.52 -2.77 -4.06
CA THR A 22 4.77 -1.43 -3.51
C THR A 22 6.19 -0.98 -3.82
N GLU A 23 6.32 0.28 -4.21
CA GLU A 23 7.61 0.96 -4.37
C GLU A 23 7.70 2.04 -3.29
N THR A 24 8.74 1.96 -2.46
CA THR A 24 8.91 2.85 -1.30
C THR A 24 10.11 3.73 -1.45
N TYR A 25 9.92 5.01 -1.13
CA TYR A 25 10.97 6.01 -1.10
C TYR A 25 10.93 6.77 0.23
N THR A 26 12.06 6.80 0.95
CA THR A 26 12.16 7.49 2.24
C THR A 26 13.19 8.60 2.24
N ARG A 27 12.86 9.69 2.94
CA ARG A 27 13.74 10.81 3.30
C ARG A 27 13.51 11.15 4.78
N PRO A 28 14.39 11.92 5.44
CA PRO A 28 14.14 12.37 6.80
C PRO A 28 12.75 13.01 6.95
N GLY A 29 11.89 12.42 7.78
CA GLY A 29 10.53 12.90 8.06
C GLY A 29 9.44 12.55 7.03
N ILE A 30 9.77 11.89 5.91
CA ILE A 30 8.79 11.54 4.86
C ILE A 30 9.02 10.12 4.35
N ALA A 31 7.94 9.36 4.21
CA ALA A 31 7.90 8.11 3.45
C ALA A 31 6.83 8.21 2.38
N LEU A 32 7.19 7.94 1.12
CA LEU A 32 6.29 7.81 0.00
C LEU A 32 6.20 6.33 -0.37
N ILE A 33 4.97 5.81 -0.45
CA ILE A 33 4.70 4.43 -0.87
C ILE A 33 3.75 4.50 -2.06
N THR A 34 4.18 3.95 -3.19
CA THR A 34 3.35 3.77 -4.39
C THR A 34 2.81 2.35 -4.39
N LEU A 35 1.49 2.19 -4.30
CA LEU A 35 0.82 0.90 -4.40
C LEU A 35 0.34 0.67 -5.84
N SER A 36 0.79 -0.42 -6.45
CA SER A 36 0.27 -0.94 -7.71
C SER A 36 -0.67 -2.11 -7.44
N LEU A 37 -1.81 -2.12 -8.12
CA LEU A 37 -2.73 -3.25 -8.16
C LEU A 37 -2.48 -4.07 -9.42
N GLN A 38 -2.84 -5.35 -9.40
CA GLN A 38 -2.72 -6.22 -10.56
C GLN A 38 -3.53 -5.68 -11.75
N ASP A 39 -3.01 -5.82 -12.97
CA ASP A 39 -3.67 -5.34 -14.20
C ASP A 39 -5.07 -5.95 -14.41
N GLN A 40 -5.30 -7.16 -13.90
CA GLN A 40 -6.57 -7.86 -13.96
C GLN A 40 -7.60 -7.42 -12.89
N THR A 41 -7.29 -6.39 -12.09
CA THR A 41 -8.22 -5.89 -11.07
C THR A 41 -9.51 -5.38 -11.71
N PRO A 42 -10.68 -5.91 -11.35
CA PRO A 42 -11.94 -5.39 -11.87
C PRO A 42 -12.10 -3.90 -11.52
N PRO A 43 -12.47 -3.02 -12.47
CA PRO A 43 -12.60 -1.59 -12.21
C PRO A 43 -13.55 -1.25 -11.05
N SER A 44 -14.58 -2.07 -10.83
CA SER A 44 -15.52 -1.95 -9.71
C SER A 44 -14.90 -2.26 -8.33
N GLU A 45 -13.81 -3.04 -8.27
CA GLU A 45 -13.13 -3.40 -7.01
C GLU A 45 -11.99 -2.44 -6.65
N VAL A 46 -11.49 -1.64 -7.61
CA VAL A 46 -10.39 -0.67 -7.39
C VAL A 46 -10.67 0.32 -6.24
N PRO A 47 -11.86 0.95 -6.13
CA PRO A 47 -12.13 1.88 -5.03
C PRO A 47 -12.05 1.23 -3.65
N GLU A 48 -12.49 -0.03 -3.55
CA GLU A 48 -12.44 -0.80 -2.31
C GLU A 48 -10.99 -1.14 -1.92
N GLN A 49 -10.13 -1.50 -2.88
CA GLN A 49 -8.70 -1.71 -2.60
C GLN A 49 -8.05 -0.45 -2.04
N PHE A 50 -8.31 0.72 -2.63
CA PHE A 50 -7.80 1.99 -2.10
C PHE A 50 -8.40 2.35 -0.73
N TYR A 51 -9.65 2.00 -0.46
CA TYR A 51 -10.24 2.17 0.87
C TYR A 51 -9.53 1.31 1.91
N GLN A 52 -9.31 0.02 1.64
CA GLN A 52 -8.59 -0.88 2.53
C GLN A 52 -7.13 -0.45 2.72
N ALA A 53 -6.45 0.01 1.68
CA ALA A 53 -5.10 0.57 1.78
C ALA A 53 -5.07 1.76 2.76
N ARG A 54 -6.00 2.71 2.63
CA ARG A 54 -6.11 3.86 3.56
C ARG A 54 -6.43 3.43 4.99
N LYS A 55 -7.27 2.41 5.16
CA LYS A 55 -7.60 1.87 6.49
C LYS A 55 -6.35 1.24 7.15
N LYS A 56 -5.57 0.48 6.39
CA LYS A 56 -4.30 -0.13 6.83
C LYS A 56 -3.23 0.91 7.18
N ALA A 57 -3.25 2.09 6.56
CA ALA A 57 -2.33 3.17 6.90
C ALA A 57 -2.66 3.92 8.20
N ARG A 58 -3.91 3.83 8.71
CA ARG A 58 -4.38 4.60 9.87
C ARG A 58 -4.31 3.84 11.20
N GLY A 59 -4.65 2.56 11.20
CA GLY A 59 -4.54 1.69 12.38
C GLY A 59 -3.16 1.08 12.43
#